data_AF-A0A1R3GFP3-F1
#
_entry.id   AF-A0A1R3GFP3-F1
#
_cell.length_a   1.000
_cell.length_b   1.000
_cell.length_c   1.000
_cell.angle_alpha   90.00
_cell.angle_beta   90.00
_cell.angle_gamma   90.00
#
_symmetry.space_group_name_H-M   'P 1'
#
loop_
_entity.id
_entity.type
_entity.pdbx_description
1 polymer ?
#
loop_
_entity_poly.entity_id
_entity_poly.type
_entity_poly.pdbx_seq_one_letter_code
_entity_poly.pdbx_strand_id
1 'polypeptide(L)'
;MAKETSESGDGVVAKAAIAGGLVANPVIAWSLYTLKTTGCGLPPGPGGSIGALEGVSYLVVVGIVGWSLYTKTKTGSGLPNGPFGLLGAVEGLSFLSLLAILVVFGLQFFQTGSIPGPLPSDQCFG
;
A
#
# COMPACT_ATOMS: atom_id res chain seq x y z
N MET A 1 1.68 -22.91 -29.69
CA MET A 1 2.73 -22.58 -28.71
C MET A 1 2.59 -21.10 -28.30
N ALA A 2 1.59 -20.75 -27.47
CA ALA A 2 1.37 -19.37 -27.00
C ALA A 2 0.73 -19.31 -25.60
N LYS A 3 0.57 -20.47 -24.94
CA LYS A 3 -0.18 -20.61 -23.69
C LYS A 3 0.72 -20.78 -22.46
N GLU A 4 1.96 -21.24 -22.65
CA GLU A 4 2.88 -21.51 -21.52
C GLU A 4 3.64 -20.28 -21.02
N THR A 5 3.85 -19.25 -21.86
CA THR A 5 4.57 -18.02 -21.45
C THR A 5 3.73 -17.12 -20.54
N SER A 6 2.40 -17.11 -20.68
CA SER A 6 1.50 -16.28 -19.86
C SER A 6 1.30 -16.83 -18.45
N GLU A 7 1.34 -18.15 -18.27
CA GLU A 7 1.06 -18.80 -16.98
C GLU A 7 2.22 -18.61 -15.97
N SER A 8 3.46 -18.54 -16.46
CA SER A 8 4.63 -18.25 -15.62
C SER A 8 4.72 -16.78 -15.21
N GLY A 9 4.31 -15.86 -16.09
CA GLY A 9 4.30 -14.41 -15.81
C GLY A 9 3.29 -14.02 -14.74
N ASP A 10 2.05 -14.49 -14.87
CA ASP A 10 0.99 -14.23 -13.89
C ASP A 10 1.31 -14.85 -12.51
N GLY A 11 1.96 -16.01 -12.48
CA GLY A 11 2.40 -16.65 -11.24
C GLY A 11 3.47 -15.84 -10.48
N VAL A 12 4.43 -15.24 -11.19
CA VAL A 12 5.46 -14.39 -10.57
C VAL A 12 4.86 -13.08 -10.07
N VAL A 13 4.00 -12.44 -10.86
CA VAL A 13 3.32 -11.19 -10.47
C VAL A 13 2.42 -11.42 -9.25
N ALA A 14 1.66 -12.50 -9.21
CA ALA A 14 0.85 -12.87 -8.05
C ALA A 14 1.69 -13.07 -6.79
N LYS A 15 2.83 -13.78 -6.89
CA LYS A 15 3.75 -13.98 -5.74
C LYS A 15 4.39 -12.67 -5.29
N ALA A 16 4.78 -11.81 -6.22
CA ALA A 16 5.32 -10.49 -5.92
C ALA A 16 4.27 -9.59 -5.24
N ALA A 17 3.02 -9.61 -5.71
CA ALA A 17 1.91 -8.88 -5.08
C ALA A 17 1.61 -9.40 -3.67
N ILE A 18 1.65 -10.72 -3.45
CA ILE A 18 1.50 -11.30 -2.11
C ILE A 18 2.63 -10.84 -1.20
N ALA A 19 3.89 -11.03 -1.60
CA ALA A 19 5.04 -10.65 -0.78
C ALA A 19 5.08 -9.15 -0.50
N GLY A 20 4.88 -8.34 -1.54
CA GLY A 20 4.82 -6.88 -1.44
C GLY A 20 3.68 -6.42 -0.55
N GLY A 21 2.47 -6.94 -0.73
CA GLY A 21 1.32 -6.55 0.07
C GLY A 21 1.39 -6.99 1.53
N LEU A 22 2.00 -8.15 1.82
CA LEU A 22 2.22 -8.61 3.20
C LEU A 22 3.21 -7.71 3.97
N VAL A 23 4.15 -7.06 3.27
CA VAL A 23 5.07 -6.07 3.88
C VAL A 23 4.44 -4.67 3.89
N ALA A 24 3.84 -4.25 2.77
CA ALA A 24 3.32 -2.90 2.59
C ALA A 24 2.16 -2.57 3.53
N ASN A 25 1.24 -3.50 3.77
CA ASN A 25 0.08 -3.26 4.63
C ASN A 25 0.50 -2.96 6.09
N PRO A 26 1.37 -3.75 6.75
CA PRO A 26 1.90 -3.40 8.07
C PRO A 26 2.70 -2.10 8.11
N VAL A 27 3.50 -1.80 7.08
CA VAL A 27 4.26 -0.54 7.00
C VAL A 27 3.31 0.67 6.94
N ILE A 28 2.27 0.60 6.12
CA ILE A 28 1.24 1.66 6.06
C ILE A 28 0.49 1.74 7.38
N ALA A 29 0.13 0.61 7.99
CA ALA A 29 -0.54 0.62 9.30
C ALA A 29 0.30 1.31 10.38
N TRP A 30 1.62 1.05 10.42
CA TRP A 30 2.56 1.79 11.28
C TRP A 30 2.52 3.27 10.92
N SER A 31 2.73 3.62 9.64
CA SER A 31 2.74 5.01 9.18
C SER A 31 1.54 5.79 9.66
N LEU A 32 0.34 5.28 9.38
CA LEU A 32 -0.91 5.93 9.73
C LEU A 32 -1.10 6.02 11.24
N TYR A 33 -0.65 5.03 12.00
CA TYR A 33 -0.68 5.09 13.45
C TYR A 33 0.24 6.19 13.99
N THR A 34 1.47 6.29 13.50
CA THR A 34 2.42 7.35 13.89
C THR A 34 1.89 8.72 13.49
N LEU A 35 1.36 8.87 12.28
CA LEU A 35 0.74 10.11 11.81
C LEU A 35 -0.41 10.54 12.70
N LYS A 36 -1.33 9.62 13.00
CA LYS A 36 -2.51 9.92 13.82
C LYS A 36 -2.17 10.22 15.28
N THR A 37 -1.07 9.70 15.82
CA THR A 37 -0.70 9.87 17.24
C THR A 37 0.29 11.00 17.48
N THR A 38 1.16 11.29 16.51
CA THR A 38 2.22 12.29 16.66
C THR A 38 2.01 13.53 15.78
N GLY A 39 1.16 13.45 14.76
CA GLY A 39 1.03 14.47 13.72
C GLY A 39 2.12 14.39 12.64
N CYS A 40 3.11 13.50 12.80
CA CYS A 40 4.20 13.28 11.86
C CYS A 40 4.16 11.87 11.26
N GLY A 41 4.63 11.73 10.01
CA GLY A 41 4.83 10.42 9.36
C GLY A 41 5.95 9.60 10.02
N LEU A 42 6.37 8.49 9.41
CA LEU A 42 7.53 7.76 9.94
C LEU A 42 8.80 8.62 9.86
N PRO A 43 9.73 8.44 10.82
CA PRO A 43 11.06 9.01 10.67
C PRO A 43 11.73 8.45 9.40
N PRO A 44 12.49 9.26 8.64
CA PRO A 44 13.07 8.85 7.37
C PRO A 44 14.08 7.69 7.51
N GLY A 45 14.65 7.49 8.71
CA GLY A 45 15.68 6.50 8.99
C GLY A 45 17.04 6.85 8.36
N PRO A 46 18.09 6.03 8.63
CA PRO A 46 19.41 6.25 8.06
C PRO A 46 19.33 6.26 6.52
N GLY A 47 19.81 7.34 5.92
CA GLY A 47 19.81 7.52 4.46
C GLY A 47 18.41 7.58 3.81
N GLY A 48 17.34 7.83 4.57
CA GLY A 48 15.96 7.88 4.04
C GLY A 48 15.33 6.51 3.76
N SER A 49 15.94 5.43 4.26
CA SER A 49 15.53 4.05 3.96
C SER A 49 14.11 3.71 4.43
N ILE A 50 13.67 4.22 5.58
CA ILE A 50 12.33 3.98 6.12
C ILE A 50 11.29 4.78 5.33
N GLY A 51 11.60 6.04 5.02
CA GLY A 51 10.73 6.86 4.16
C GLY A 51 10.58 6.27 2.75
N ALA A 52 11.65 5.71 2.18
CA ALA A 52 11.59 5.00 0.91
C ALA A 52 10.71 3.75 0.99
N LEU A 53 10.83 2.96 2.07
CA LEU A 53 9.99 1.78 2.30
C LEU A 53 8.51 2.16 2.43
N GLU A 54 8.21 3.23 3.14
CA GLU A 54 6.86 3.79 3.26
C GLU A 54 6.31 4.20 1.89
N GLY A 55 7.07 4.99 1.12
CA GLY A 55 6.68 5.43 -0.23
C GLY A 55 6.42 4.27 -1.18
N VAL A 56 7.31 3.27 -1.21
CA VAL A 56 7.12 2.05 -2.01
C VAL A 56 5.89 1.27 -1.54
N SER A 57 5.63 1.21 -0.24
CA SER A 57 4.45 0.53 0.31
C SER A 57 3.15 1.16 -0.18
N TYR A 58 3.08 2.49 -0.26
CA TYR A 58 1.94 3.19 -0.86
C TYR A 58 1.73 2.81 -2.33
N LEU A 59 2.81 2.76 -3.12
CA LEU A 59 2.74 2.36 -4.53
C LEU A 59 2.27 0.91 -4.69
N VAL A 60 2.73 0.00 -3.83
CA VAL A 60 2.30 -1.41 -3.85
C VAL A 60 0.81 -1.52 -3.55
N VAL A 61 0.29 -0.86 -2.51
CA VAL A 61 -1.14 -0.89 -2.18
C VAL A 61 -1.99 -0.30 -3.29
N VAL A 62 -1.60 0.86 -3.85
CA VAL A 62 -2.30 1.47 -4.99
C VAL A 62 -2.24 0.55 -6.21
N GLY A 63 -1.12 -0.11 -6.47
CA GLY A 63 -0.98 -1.08 -7.56
C GLY A 63 -1.91 -2.28 -7.41
N ILE A 64 -2.00 -2.86 -6.21
CA ILE A 64 -2.89 -4.00 -5.91
C ILE A 64 -4.36 -3.59 -6.04
N VAL A 65 -4.75 -2.45 -5.48
CA VAL A 65 -6.13 -1.93 -5.60
C VAL A 65 -6.45 -1.60 -7.06
N GLY A 66 -5.55 -0.96 -7.78
CA GLY A 66 -5.71 -0.64 -9.20
C GLY A 66 -5.87 -1.90 -10.06
N TRP A 67 -5.07 -2.93 -9.80
CA TRP A 67 -5.19 -4.22 -10.46
C TRP A 67 -6.52 -4.92 -10.12
N SER A 68 -6.96 -4.84 -8.87
CA SER A 68 -8.28 -5.34 -8.46
C SER A 68 -9.41 -4.68 -9.21
N LEU A 69 -9.44 -3.34 -9.22
CA LEU A 69 -10.47 -2.59 -9.92
C LEU A 69 -10.44 -2.90 -11.42
N TYR A 70 -9.26 -2.93 -12.04
CA TYR A 70 -9.13 -3.29 -13.44
C TYR A 70 -9.70 -4.69 -13.73
N THR A 71 -9.28 -5.71 -12.96
CA THR A 71 -9.78 -7.08 -13.10
C THR A 71 -11.28 -7.17 -12.89
N LYS A 72 -11.81 -6.43 -11.91
CA LYS A 72 -13.24 -6.33 -11.62
C LYS A 72 -14.03 -5.70 -12.75
N THR A 73 -13.51 -4.66 -13.41
CA THR A 73 -14.18 -4.07 -14.58
C THR A 73 -14.20 -5.01 -15.79
N LYS A 74 -13.24 -5.93 -15.90
CA LYS A 74 -13.13 -6.86 -17.05
C LYS A 74 -13.84 -8.18 -16.84
N THR A 75 -13.86 -8.68 -15.60
CA THR A 75 -14.32 -10.04 -15.28
C THR A 75 -15.54 -10.06 -14.34
N GLY A 76 -15.89 -8.93 -13.73
CA GLY A 76 -16.92 -8.83 -12.70
C GLY A 76 -16.46 -9.26 -11.30
N SER A 77 -15.24 -9.79 -11.15
CA SER A 77 -14.68 -10.28 -9.88
C SER A 77 -13.32 -9.63 -9.56
N GLY A 78 -12.95 -9.61 -8.27
CA GLY A 78 -11.64 -9.10 -7.80
C GLY A 78 -10.46 -9.97 -8.25
N LEU A 79 -9.31 -9.86 -7.58
CA LEU A 79 -8.17 -10.72 -7.92
C LEU A 79 -8.51 -12.19 -7.63
N PRO A 80 -7.95 -13.13 -8.40
CA PRO A 80 -8.02 -14.53 -8.04
C PRO A 80 -7.37 -14.73 -6.66
N ASN A 81 -7.94 -15.61 -5.84
CA ASN A 81 -7.49 -15.85 -4.46
C ASN A 81 -6.00 -16.25 -4.35
N GLY A 82 -5.42 -16.79 -5.42
CA GLY A 82 -4.02 -17.21 -5.46
C GLY A 82 -3.74 -18.40 -4.52
N PRO A 83 -2.46 -18.80 -4.39
CA PRO A 83 -2.09 -19.90 -3.52
C PRO A 83 -2.45 -19.59 -2.06
N PHE A 84 -3.06 -20.55 -1.38
CA PHE A 84 -3.53 -20.43 0.01
C PHE A 84 -4.51 -19.26 0.28
N GLY A 85 -5.10 -18.64 -0.75
CA GLY A 85 -5.98 -17.48 -0.58
C GLY A 85 -5.25 -16.17 -0.25
N LEU A 86 -3.91 -16.15 -0.31
CA LEU A 86 -3.11 -15.01 0.14
C LEU A 86 -3.28 -13.77 -0.74
N LEU A 87 -3.50 -13.94 -2.05
CA LEU A 87 -3.66 -12.81 -2.95
C LEU A 87 -4.98 -12.08 -2.68
N GLY A 88 -6.06 -12.83 -2.40
CA GLY A 88 -7.34 -12.26 -1.97
C GLY A 88 -7.27 -11.60 -0.59
N ALA A 89 -6.54 -12.20 0.35
CA ALA A 89 -6.32 -11.60 1.67
C ALA A 89 -5.56 -10.27 1.57
N VAL A 90 -4.50 -10.24 0.77
CA VAL A 90 -3.72 -9.03 0.50
C VAL A 90 -4.56 -7.98 -0.23
N GLU A 91 -5.39 -8.35 -1.20
CA GLU A 91 -6.34 -7.44 -1.84
C GLU A 91 -7.27 -6.78 -0.80
N GLY A 92 -7.89 -7.58 0.07
CA GLY A 92 -8.76 -7.07 1.13
C GLY A 92 -8.04 -6.13 2.11
N LEU A 93 -6.84 -6.51 2.55
CA LEU A 93 -6.00 -5.65 3.40
C LEU A 93 -5.61 -4.36 2.68
N SER A 94 -5.31 -4.41 1.38
CA SER A 94 -4.97 -3.23 0.60
C SER A 94 -6.15 -2.26 0.44
N PHE A 95 -7.37 -2.76 0.26
CA PHE A 95 -8.57 -1.89 0.31
C PHE A 95 -8.79 -1.29 1.70
N LEU A 96 -8.58 -2.07 2.77
CA LEU A 96 -8.68 -1.57 4.14
C LEU A 96 -7.64 -0.50 4.42
N SER A 97 -6.39 -0.71 4.00
CA SER A 97 -5.31 0.26 4.09
C SER A 97 -5.65 1.51 3.30
N LEU A 98 -6.17 1.39 2.07
CA LEU A 98 -6.60 2.55 1.29
C LEU A 98 -7.68 3.37 2.01
N LEU A 99 -8.68 2.71 2.59
CA LEU A 99 -9.71 3.38 3.39
C LEU A 99 -9.08 4.09 4.61
N ALA A 100 -8.20 3.41 5.32
CA ALA A 100 -7.50 3.99 6.48
C ALA A 100 -6.67 5.22 6.09
N ILE A 101 -5.97 5.18 4.94
CA ILE A 101 -5.21 6.32 4.41
C ILE A 101 -6.15 7.51 4.20
N LEU A 102 -7.26 7.30 3.48
CA LEU A 102 -8.22 8.38 3.20
C LEU A 102 -8.80 8.98 4.50
N VAL A 103 -9.12 8.13 5.48
CA VAL A 103 -9.65 8.58 6.78
C VAL A 103 -8.59 9.37 7.56
N VAL A 104 -7.39 8.83 7.75
CA VAL A 104 -6.35 9.47 8.56
C VAL A 104 -5.87 10.76 7.89
N PHE A 105 -5.66 10.77 6.56
CA PHE A 105 -5.27 11.98 5.85
C PHE A 105 -6.38 13.03 5.85
N GLY A 106 -7.64 12.61 5.73
CA GLY A 106 -8.79 13.50 5.86
C GLY A 106 -8.83 14.16 7.24
N LEU A 107 -8.74 13.35 8.31
CA LEU A 107 -8.69 13.86 9.68
C LEU A 107 -7.51 14.80 9.92
N GLN A 108 -6.33 14.43 9.42
CA GLN A 108 -5.14 15.28 9.49
C GLN A 108 -5.38 16.62 8.81
N PHE A 109 -5.90 16.60 7.58
CA PHE A 109 -6.20 17.82 6.83
C PHE A 109 -7.20 18.72 7.56
N PHE A 110 -8.24 18.16 8.19
CA PHE A 110 -9.19 18.94 8.97
C PHE A 110 -8.63 19.47 10.30
N GLN A 111 -7.66 18.78 10.91
CA GLN A 111 -7.11 19.17 12.22
C GLN A 111 -5.92 20.13 12.10
N THR A 112 -5.02 19.92 11.12
CA THR A 112 -3.79 20.70 10.96
C THR A 112 -3.76 21.55 9.69
N GLY A 113 -4.79 21.47 8.84
CA GLY A 113 -4.87 22.25 7.59
C GLY A 113 -3.90 21.80 6.50
N SER A 114 -3.16 20.72 6.70
CA SER A 114 -2.13 20.22 5.79
C SER A 114 -1.91 18.71 5.99
N ILE A 115 -1.43 18.05 4.93
CA ILE A 115 -0.96 16.66 4.98
C ILE A 115 0.57 16.72 4.99
N PRO A 116 1.26 16.06 5.95
CA PRO A 116 2.71 16.10 6.00
C PRO A 116 3.33 15.56 4.72
N GLY A 117 4.40 16.23 4.28
CA GLY A 117 5.12 15.87 3.08
C GLY A 117 5.91 14.56 3.23
N PRO A 118 6.34 13.96 2.11
CA PRO A 118 7.14 12.73 2.11
C PRO A 118 8.61 12.95 2.53
N LEU A 119 9.00 14.21 2.76
CA LEU A 119 10.34 14.59 3.19
C LEU A 119 10.26 15.25 4.56
N PRO A 120 11.36 15.21 5.35
CA PRO A 120 11.48 15.98 6.58
C PRO A 120 11.14 17.45 6.34
N SER A 121 10.50 18.06 7.32
CA SER A 121 10.13 19.47 7.31
C SER A 121 10.38 20.09 8.68
N ASP A 122 10.33 21.42 8.75
CA ASP A 122 10.50 22.17 10.00
C ASP A 122 9.53 21.73 11.11
N GLN A 123 8.40 21.10 10.74
CA GLN A 123 7.40 20.58 11.67
C GLN A 123 7.67 19.13 12.10
N CYS A 124 8.37 18.35 11.26
CA CYS A 124 8.60 16.92 11.46
C CYS A 124 10.00 16.52 10.99
N PHE A 125 10.86 16.17 11.94
CA PHE A 125 12.21 15.63 11.73
C PHE A 125 13.29 16.60 11.22
N GLY A 126 13.04 17.92 11.25
CA GLY A 126 14.11 18.93 11.14
C GLY A 126 13.71 20.13 10.31
#